data_AF-A0A528D7G5-F1
#
_entry.id   AF-A0A528D7G5-F1
#
_cell.length_a   1.000
_cell.length_b   1.000
_cell.length_c   1.000
_cell.angle_alpha   90.00
_cell.angle_beta   90.00
_cell.angle_gamma   90.00
#
_symmetry.space_group_name_H-M   'P 1'
#
loop_
_entity.id
_entity.type
_entity.pdbx_description
1 polymer ?
#
loop_
_entity_poly.entity_id
_entity_poly.type
_entity_poly.pdbx_seq_one_letter_code
_entity_poly.pdbx_strand_id
1 'polypeptide(L)'
;VHFGNINPRPTPDILFSLLYASNAPWNESQYKSEKFDKLLIEARGSLDQAKRKEIYGQMQGMIAEEAGTIIPAYISNVDALSS
;
A
#
# COMPACT_ATOMS: atom_id res chain seq x y z
N VAL A 1 0.24 -20.93 -4.11
CA VAL A 1 0.93 -20.19 -3.03
C VAL A 1 2.18 -19.60 -3.64
N HIS A 2 2.18 -18.29 -3.89
CA HIS A 2 3.34 -17.55 -4.40
C HIS A 2 4.05 -16.90 -3.19
N PHE A 3 5.37 -16.87 -3.20
CA PHE A 3 6.17 -16.22 -2.18
C PHE A 3 7.12 -15.24 -2.88
N GLY A 4 6.93 -13.95 -2.63
CA GLY A 4 7.67 -12.87 -3.27
C GLY A 4 8.24 -11.90 -2.24
N ASN A 5 9.28 -11.17 -2.63
CA ASN A 5 9.83 -10.08 -1.82
C ASN A 5 9.31 -8.74 -2.33
N ILE A 6 8.77 -7.92 -1.42
CA ILE A 6 8.35 -6.55 -1.71
C ILE A 6 9.44 -5.60 -1.21
N ASN A 7 10.15 -4.98 -2.14
CA ASN A 7 11.13 -3.94 -1.83
C ASN A 7 10.43 -2.61 -1.51
N PRO A 8 10.99 -1.76 -0.61
CA PRO A 8 10.47 -0.43 -0.35
C PRO A 8 10.30 0.39 -1.65
N ARG A 9 9.30 1.27 -1.66
CA ARG A 9 9.05 2.20 -2.76
C ARG A 9 9.05 3.64 -2.24
N PRO A 10 9.43 4.62 -3.06
CA PRO A 10 9.41 6.03 -2.65
C PRO A 10 8.03 6.53 -2.21
N THR A 11 6.96 5.92 -2.72
CA THR A 11 5.58 6.26 -2.38
C THR A 11 4.70 5.01 -2.17
N PRO A 12 3.73 5.06 -1.25
CA PRO A 12 2.76 3.98 -1.07
C PRO A 12 1.89 3.72 -2.32
N ASP A 13 1.64 4.75 -3.13
CA ASP A 13 0.85 4.67 -4.37
C ASP A 13 1.26 3.52 -5.30
N ILE A 14 2.57 3.34 -5.47
CA ILE A 14 3.13 2.32 -6.35
C ILE A 14 2.72 0.93 -5.85
N LEU A 15 2.79 0.70 -4.53
CA LEU A 15 2.40 -0.58 -3.94
C LEU A 15 0.90 -0.81 -4.04
N PHE A 16 0.08 0.19 -3.74
CA PHE A 16 -1.38 0.09 -3.88
C PHE A 16 -1.81 -0.25 -5.30
N SER A 17 -1.15 0.34 -6.29
CA SER A 17 -1.48 0.15 -7.71
C SER A 17 -1.05 -1.20 -8.26
N LEU A 18 0.05 -1.76 -7.75
CA LEU A 18 0.58 -3.04 -8.22
C LEU A 18 -0.07 -4.23 -7.53
N LEU A 19 -0.53 -4.05 -6.28
CA LEU A 19 -0.95 -5.14 -5.41
C LEU A 19 -2.44 -5.15 -5.08
N TYR A 20 -3.12 -3.98 -5.05
CA TYR A 20 -4.47 -3.89 -4.46
C TYR A 20 -5.51 -3.15 -5.30
N ALA A 21 -5.12 -2.40 -6.32
CA ALA A 21 -6.11 -1.89 -7.28
C ALA A 21 -6.89 -3.07 -7.89
N SER A 22 -8.18 -2.90 -8.18
CA SER A 22 -9.04 -4.03 -8.57
C SER A 22 -8.58 -4.75 -9.84
N ASN A 23 -7.83 -4.04 -10.71
CA ASN A 23 -7.22 -4.56 -11.94
C ASN A 23 -5.68 -4.68 -11.84
N ALA A 24 -5.12 -4.63 -10.63
CA ALA A 24 -3.70 -4.66 -10.43
C ALA A 24 -3.09 -6.00 -10.89
N PRO A 25 -1.96 -5.98 -11.61
CA PRO A 25 -1.39 -7.17 -12.22
C PRO A 25 -0.88 -8.19 -11.20
N TRP A 26 -0.53 -7.75 -9.99
CA TRP A 26 0.00 -8.60 -8.92
C TRP A 26 -0.94 -8.63 -7.71
N ASN A 27 -2.25 -8.56 -7.96
CA ASN A 27 -3.26 -8.69 -6.92
C ASN A 27 -3.49 -10.16 -6.54
N GLU A 28 -2.62 -10.67 -5.68
CA GLU A 28 -2.69 -12.06 -5.21
C GLU A 28 -3.88 -12.29 -4.28
N SER A 29 -4.30 -11.25 -3.56
CA SER A 29 -5.46 -11.30 -2.66
C SER A 29 -6.81 -11.38 -3.36
N GLN A 30 -6.86 -11.06 -4.66
CA GLN A 30 -8.08 -10.83 -5.42
C GLN A 30 -8.96 -9.73 -4.79
N TYR A 31 -8.39 -8.85 -3.97
CA TYR A 31 -9.10 -7.74 -3.35
C TYR A 31 -9.68 -6.81 -4.42
N LYS A 32 -10.97 -6.48 -4.30
CA LYS A 32 -11.67 -5.58 -5.22
C LYS A 32 -12.57 -4.66 -4.43
N SER A 33 -12.40 -3.36 -4.64
CA SER A 33 -13.19 -2.34 -3.95
C SER A 33 -13.22 -1.07 -4.78
N GLU A 34 -14.42 -0.69 -5.23
CA GLU A 34 -14.61 0.57 -5.96
C GLU A 34 -14.22 1.79 -5.11
N LYS A 35 -14.42 1.71 -3.78
CA LYS A 35 -14.03 2.76 -2.85
C LYS A 35 -12.50 2.89 -2.83
N PHE A 36 -11.78 1.78 -2.76
CA PHE A 36 -10.33 1.77 -2.78
C PHE A 36 -9.79 2.38 -4.08
N ASP A 37 -10.32 1.97 -5.23
CA ASP A 37 -9.88 2.47 -6.53
C ASP A 37 -10.12 3.98 -6.68
N LYS A 38 -11.26 4.50 -6.18
CA LYS A 38 -11.55 5.94 -6.16
C LYS A 38 -10.55 6.72 -5.29
N LEU A 39 -10.26 6.21 -4.09
CA LEU A 39 -9.30 6.84 -3.18
C LEU A 39 -7.88 6.84 -3.77
N LEU A 40 -7.48 5.77 -4.46
CA LEU A 40 -6.19 5.70 -5.15
C LEU A 40 -6.06 6.81 -6.22
N ILE A 41 -7.09 7.01 -7.03
CA ILE A 41 -7.12 8.08 -8.04
C ILE A 41 -7.10 9.46 -7.38
N GLU A 42 -7.86 9.66 -6.30
CA GLU A 42 -7.88 10.94 -5.58
C GLU A 42 -6.51 11.27 -4.97
N ALA A 43 -5.85 10.30 -4.33
CA ALA A 43 -4.54 10.51 -3.73
C ALA A 43 -3.48 10.90 -4.75
N ARG A 44 -3.53 10.32 -5.97
CA ARG A 44 -2.65 10.67 -7.09
C ARG A 44 -2.83 12.10 -7.58
N GLY A 45 -4.08 12.57 -7.61
CA GLY A 45 -4.41 13.94 -8.01
C GLY A 45 -4.15 14.99 -6.91
N SER A 46 -3.93 14.58 -5.66
CA SER A 46 -3.80 15.51 -4.53
C SER A 46 -2.42 16.16 -4.46
N LEU A 47 -2.39 17.50 -4.58
CA LEU A 47 -1.20 18.32 -4.34
C LEU A 47 -0.97 18.60 -2.84
N ASP A 48 -2.02 18.51 -2.03
CA ASP A 48 -1.94 18.64 -0.57
C ASP A 48 -1.37 17.35 0.05
N GLN A 49 -0.22 17.50 0.75
CA GLN A 49 0.46 16.38 1.39
C GLN A 49 -0.29 15.83 2.60
N ALA A 50 -0.92 16.68 3.41
CA ALA A 50 -1.67 16.26 4.59
C ALA A 50 -2.89 15.44 4.17
N LYS A 51 -3.64 15.95 3.17
CA LYS A 51 -4.77 15.23 2.59
C LYS A 51 -4.34 13.89 1.98
N ARG A 52 -3.25 13.87 1.22
CA ARG A 52 -2.74 12.63 0.60
C ARG A 52 -2.32 11.60 1.64
N LYS A 53 -1.70 12.03 2.75
CA LYS A 53 -1.34 11.16 3.88
C LYS A 53 -2.58 10.53 4.52
N GLU A 54 -3.63 11.32 4.73
CA GLU A 54 -4.89 10.82 5.30
C GLU A 54 -5.51 9.75 4.40
N ILE A 55 -5.63 10.01 3.10
CA ILE A 55 -6.18 9.04 2.13
C ILE A 55 -5.37 7.75 2.16
N TYR A 56 -4.03 7.82 2.12
CA TYR A 56 -3.20 6.62 2.20
C TYR A 56 -3.40 5.84 3.51
N GLY A 57 -3.58 6.53 4.64
CA GLY A 57 -3.91 5.87 5.91
C GLY A 57 -5.24 5.11 5.85
N GLN A 58 -6.27 5.71 5.25
CA GLN A 58 -7.56 5.05 5.04
C GLN A 58 -7.42 3.81 4.14
N MET A 59 -6.68 3.92 3.05
CA MET A 59 -6.41 2.80 2.14
C MET A 59 -5.66 1.65 2.82
N GLN A 60 -4.70 1.96 3.70
CA GLN A 60 -4.01 0.95 4.50
C GLN A 60 -4.96 0.21 5.46
N GLY A 61 -5.88 0.94 6.10
CA GLY A 61 -6.92 0.34 6.94
C GLY A 61 -7.79 -0.65 6.16
N MET A 62 -8.27 -0.23 4.98
CA MET A 62 -9.08 -1.09 4.11
C MET A 62 -8.35 -2.37 3.71
N ILE A 63 -7.07 -2.29 3.34
CA ILE A 63 -6.27 -3.48 3.02
C ILE A 63 -6.14 -4.41 4.24
N ALA A 64 -5.85 -3.84 5.41
CA ALA A 64 -5.65 -4.62 6.64
C ALA A 64 -6.92 -5.37 7.07
N GLU A 65 -8.09 -4.77 6.88
CA GLU A 65 -9.38 -5.31 7.32
C GLU A 65 -10.00 -6.25 6.28
N GLU A 66 -9.83 -5.96 4.98
CA GLU A 66 -10.64 -6.57 3.93
C GLU A 66 -9.85 -7.46 2.96
N ALA A 67 -8.56 -7.19 2.73
CA ALA A 67 -7.81 -7.85 1.66
C ALA A 67 -7.31 -9.26 2.03
N GLY A 68 -7.44 -9.69 3.29
CA GLY A 68 -7.03 -11.04 3.72
C GLY A 68 -5.56 -11.37 3.45
N THR A 69 -4.71 -10.35 3.26
CA THR A 69 -3.29 -10.51 2.92
C THR A 69 -2.46 -10.57 4.20
N ILE A 70 -1.54 -11.53 4.28
CA ILE A 70 -0.60 -11.66 5.39
C ILE A 70 0.80 -11.32 4.87
N ILE A 71 1.45 -10.34 5.50
CA ILE A 71 2.81 -9.89 5.13
C ILE A 71 3.75 -10.14 6.31
N PRO A 72 4.54 -11.22 6.30
CA PRO A 72 5.60 -11.42 7.30
C PRO A 72 6.71 -10.38 7.08
N ALA A 73 6.97 -9.53 8.08
CA ALA A 73 8.00 -8.49 8.01
C ALA A 73 9.15 -8.78 8.98
N TYR A 74 10.34 -9.02 8.44
CA TYR A 74 11.60 -9.10 9.18
C TYR A 74 12.58 -8.10 8.56
N ILE A 75 12.63 -6.89 9.12
CA ILE A 75 13.50 -5.81 8.63
C ILE A 75 14.64 -5.64 9.64
N SER A 76 15.87 -5.97 9.22
CA SER A 76 17.07 -5.69 10.00
C SER A 76 17.52 -4.25 9.74
N ASN A 77 17.01 -3.28 10.50
CA ASN A 77 17.55 -1.92 10.52
C ASN A 77 18.65 -1.83 11.60
N VAL A 78 19.84 -1.36 11.21
CA VAL A 78 20.93 -1.01 12.13
C VAL A 78 21.05 0.50 12.11
N ASP A 79 20.41 1.17 13.06
CA ASP A 79 20.59 2.62 13.25
C ASP A 79 21.85 2.84 14.10
N ALA A 80 22.84 3.54 13.54
CA ALA A 80 24.02 3.98 14.27
C ALA A 80 23.81 5.41 14.76
N LEU A 81 23.91 5.62 16.07
CA LEU A 81 23.94 6.95 16.68
C LEU A 81 25.39 7.26 17.09
N SER A 82 25.94 8.37 16.61
CA SER A 82 27.15 8.99 17.16
C SER A 82 26.73 10.17 18.02
N SER A 83 27.17 10.19 19.27
CA SER A 83 27.06 11.34 20.17
C SER A 83 28.11 12.40 19.86
#